data_AF-A0A7S0TFF7-F1
#
_entry.id   AF-A0A7S0TFF7-F1
#
_cell.length_a   1.000
_cell.length_b   1.000
_cell.length_c   1.000
_cell.angle_alpha   90.00
_cell.angle_beta   90.00
_cell.angle_gamma   90.00
#
_symmetry.space_group_name_H-M   'P 1'
#
loop_
_entity.id
_entity.type
_entity.pdbx_description
1 polymer ?
#
loop_
_entity_poly.entity_id
_entity_poly.type
_entity_poly.pdbx_seq_one_letter_code
_entity_poly.pdbx_strand_id
1 'polypeptide(L)'
;APSLAMPRITQWLAVLCACIAAASAFSPSLNSPLKPQFSSCRKSQCVPSSPGYPGRSLFARSTSKSPLRMSTMENVDGVVDEEVERMKKSSKFDFTKQWYPLAVPAFLDHKKPQAVQLLGRDLVIWRDTVEGKWHVFDDACPHRLAPLSEGRVEEDGTLLCAYHAWRFDTSGKCTSMPHAMAGTEQQLTSTPPSCAISYPSQERQGLLWVWGSPGAPGSDAALEAALKEPSVIPELDDPALEGRVRAYHWNIRDMPYGWDYFNENVLDPAHVAVSHHGLVGSRYDGQPVSYDQSRALTAEGGFALKIKFGSEEKIAEQQKTGLMPEMEFVPPARVTQRNTFKGGGPGLPHLSS
;
A
#
# COMPACT_ATOMS: atom_id res chain seq x y z
N ALA A 1 5.98 28.03 14.70
CA ALA A 1 6.35 26.63 14.44
C ALA A 1 5.27 26.02 13.56
N PRO A 2 5.56 25.59 12.32
CA PRO A 2 4.54 24.97 11.49
C PRO A 2 4.26 23.57 12.01
N SER A 3 2.97 23.24 12.08
CA SER A 3 2.44 21.93 12.44
C SER A 3 2.90 20.90 11.40
N LEU A 4 3.61 19.87 11.85
CA LEU A 4 3.87 18.64 11.10
C LEU A 4 2.54 17.91 10.95
N ALA A 5 1.77 18.24 9.91
CA ALA A 5 0.71 17.37 9.44
C ALA A 5 1.38 16.12 8.84
N MET A 6 1.03 14.94 9.35
CA MET A 6 1.48 13.68 8.75
C MET A 6 1.01 13.61 7.28
N PRO A 7 1.88 13.18 6.36
CA PRO A 7 1.53 13.13 4.94
C PRO A 7 0.37 12.15 4.71
N ARG A 8 -0.70 12.63 4.10
CA ARG A 8 -1.78 11.79 3.58
C ARG A 8 -1.22 11.00 2.40
N ILE A 9 -1.26 9.68 2.46
CA ILE A 9 -0.90 8.83 1.33
C ILE A 9 -2.21 8.50 0.63
N THR A 10 -2.49 9.08 -0.54
CA THR A 10 -3.82 9.00 -1.16
C THR A 10 -3.97 7.96 -2.26
N GLN A 11 -2.98 7.12 -2.54
CA GLN A 11 -3.14 6.01 -3.48
C GLN A 11 -2.41 4.75 -2.99
N TRP A 12 -3.15 3.64 -2.95
CA TRP A 12 -2.59 2.33 -2.63
C TRP A 12 -3.19 1.22 -3.47
N LEU A 13 -2.29 0.32 -3.85
CA LEU A 13 -2.61 -1.00 -4.35
C LEU A 13 -2.52 -2.00 -3.19
N ALA A 14 -3.66 -2.59 -2.81
CA ALA A 14 -3.67 -3.76 -1.95
C ALA A 14 -3.39 -5.00 -2.80
N VAL A 15 -2.23 -5.63 -2.61
CA VAL A 15 -1.87 -6.89 -3.27
C VAL A 15 -2.48 -8.04 -2.46
N LEU A 16 -3.72 -8.42 -2.76
CA LEU A 16 -4.25 -9.72 -2.32
C LEU A 16 -3.91 -10.76 -3.39
N CYS A 17 -2.83 -11.50 -3.20
CA CYS A 17 -2.55 -12.69 -4.00
C CYS A 17 -3.08 -13.92 -3.26
N ALA A 18 -4.19 -14.48 -3.73
CA ALA A 18 -4.65 -15.79 -3.28
C ALA A 18 -3.84 -16.87 -4.02
N CYS A 19 -2.77 -17.39 -3.41
CA CYS A 19 -2.07 -18.56 -3.95
C CYS A 19 -2.91 -19.83 -3.73
N ILE A 20 -3.67 -20.27 -4.74
CA ILE A 20 -4.31 -21.59 -4.73
C ILE A 20 -3.37 -22.58 -5.41
N ALA A 21 -2.75 -23.47 -4.64
CA ALA A 21 -2.06 -24.63 -5.19
C ALA A 21 -3.11 -25.63 -5.70
N ALA A 22 -3.42 -25.60 -7.00
CA ALA A 22 -4.28 -26.60 -7.61
C ALA A 22 -3.44 -27.83 -8.01
N ALA A 23 -3.81 -29.01 -7.52
CA ALA A 23 -3.37 -30.29 -8.08
C ALA A 23 -4.18 -30.58 -9.35
N SER A 24 -3.50 -30.94 -10.43
CA SER A 24 -4.07 -31.17 -11.75
C SER A 24 -4.86 -32.47 -11.84
N ALA A 25 -6.12 -32.40 -12.31
CA ALA A 25 -6.72 -33.32 -13.28
C ALA A 25 -8.16 -32.88 -13.62
N PHE A 26 -8.41 -32.65 -14.92
CA PHE A 26 -9.61 -32.97 -15.72
C PHE A 26 -9.93 -31.92 -16.80
N SER A 27 -10.15 -32.42 -18.03
CA SER A 27 -10.49 -31.69 -19.25
C SER A 27 -11.96 -31.20 -19.26
N PRO A 28 -12.32 -30.23 -20.14
CA PRO A 28 -13.53 -29.44 -20.00
C PRO A 28 -14.72 -30.03 -20.77
N SER A 29 -15.91 -29.93 -20.18
CA SER A 29 -17.18 -30.15 -20.89
C SER A 29 -18.34 -29.59 -20.07
N LEU A 30 -18.80 -28.37 -20.40
CA LEU A 30 -20.14 -28.10 -20.94
C LEU A 30 -20.53 -26.62 -20.84
N ASN A 31 -20.99 -26.12 -21.98
CA ASN A 31 -21.73 -24.89 -22.19
C ASN A 31 -22.98 -24.79 -21.28
N SER A 32 -23.23 -23.60 -20.72
CA SER A 32 -24.51 -22.88 -20.87
C SER A 32 -24.43 -21.46 -20.30
N PRO A 33 -25.01 -20.44 -20.98
CA PRO A 33 -24.92 -19.05 -20.57
C PRO A 33 -26.08 -18.65 -19.64
N LEU A 34 -25.76 -18.13 -18.44
CA LEU A 34 -26.76 -17.46 -17.59
C LEU A 34 -26.74 -15.96 -17.87
N LYS A 35 -27.89 -15.44 -18.33
CA LYS A 35 -28.17 -14.03 -18.58
C LYS A 35 -28.28 -13.24 -17.26
N PRO A 36 -27.79 -11.99 -17.18
CA PRO A 36 -28.01 -11.14 -16.02
C PRO A 36 -29.42 -10.52 -16.07
N GLN A 37 -30.21 -10.71 -15.00
CA GLN A 37 -31.42 -9.93 -14.74
C GLN A 37 -31.04 -8.65 -13.99
N PHE A 38 -31.20 -7.51 -14.65
CA PHE A 38 -31.16 -6.20 -14.02
C PHE A 38 -32.55 -5.86 -13.46
N SER A 39 -32.69 -5.75 -12.14
CA SER A 39 -33.84 -5.09 -11.52
C SER A 39 -33.44 -3.69 -11.07
N SER A 40 -34.00 -2.68 -11.73
CA SER A 40 -33.85 -1.27 -11.35
C SER A 40 -34.61 -0.99 -10.05
N CYS A 41 -33.95 -0.34 -9.08
CA CYS A 41 -34.62 0.22 -7.92
C CYS A 41 -34.57 1.75 -8.01
N ARG A 42 -35.76 2.37 -8.00
CA ARG A 42 -35.98 3.79 -8.19
C ARG A 42 -35.54 4.60 -6.96
N LYS A 43 -35.03 5.79 -7.26
CA LYS A 43 -34.76 6.90 -6.35
C LYS A 43 -35.99 7.21 -5.48
N SER A 44 -35.80 7.24 -4.16
CA SER A 44 -36.66 8.00 -3.25
C SER A 44 -35.79 8.95 -2.42
N GLN A 45 -36.26 10.20 -2.38
CA GLN A 45 -35.66 11.37 -1.78
C GLN A 45 -35.49 11.21 -0.26
N CYS A 46 -34.34 11.60 0.28
CA CYS A 46 -34.15 11.87 1.70
C CYS A 46 -33.69 13.33 1.88
N VAL A 47 -34.52 14.11 2.56
CA VAL A 47 -34.26 15.48 3.03
C VAL A 47 -33.59 15.37 4.42
N PRO A 48 -32.60 16.21 4.79
CA PRO A 48 -31.94 16.12 6.09
C PRO A 48 -32.67 16.96 7.14
N SER A 49 -32.92 16.37 8.31
CA SER A 49 -33.37 17.10 9.50
C SER A 49 -32.43 16.80 10.68
N SER A 50 -31.59 17.77 11.01
CA SER A 50 -30.79 17.82 12.24
C SER A 50 -31.65 18.29 13.42
N PRO A 51 -31.37 17.81 14.65
CA PRO A 51 -31.62 18.60 15.85
C PRO A 51 -30.32 18.95 16.57
N GLY A 52 -30.15 20.24 16.86
CA GLY A 52 -29.03 20.80 17.61
C GLY A 52 -29.06 20.47 19.10
N TYR A 53 -27.88 20.43 19.71
CA TYR A 53 -27.66 20.37 21.15
C TYR A 53 -27.33 21.77 21.68
N PRO A 54 -27.97 22.24 22.77
CA PRO A 54 -27.55 23.47 23.44
C PRO A 54 -26.44 23.16 24.45
N GLY A 55 -25.43 24.03 24.48
CA GLY A 55 -24.35 23.98 25.46
C GLY A 55 -24.81 24.36 26.87
N ARG A 56 -24.12 23.80 27.87
CA ARG A 56 -24.02 24.39 29.20
C ARG A 56 -22.72 23.99 29.88
N SER A 57 -21.86 24.97 30.06
CA SER A 57 -20.74 24.99 31.01
C SER A 57 -21.30 25.27 32.40
N LEU A 58 -20.93 24.44 33.40
CA LEU A 58 -20.84 24.86 34.81
C LEU A 58 -19.78 23.99 35.53
N PHE A 59 -18.76 24.68 36.03
CA PHE A 59 -17.77 24.17 36.99
C PHE A 59 -18.41 23.90 38.35
N ALA A 60 -18.01 22.82 39.03
CA ALA A 60 -17.79 22.84 40.49
C ALA A 60 -16.89 21.66 40.92
N ARG A 61 -15.76 22.00 41.53
CA ARG A 61 -14.89 21.09 42.29
C ARG A 61 -15.62 20.61 43.54
N SER A 62 -15.56 19.31 43.81
CA SER A 62 -15.80 18.78 45.17
C SER A 62 -14.65 17.85 45.54
N THR A 63 -13.95 18.24 46.59
CA THR A 63 -12.85 17.50 47.21
C THR A 63 -13.40 16.71 48.39
N SER A 64 -13.30 15.38 48.35
CA SER A 64 -13.35 14.58 49.58
C SER A 64 -12.22 13.55 49.58
N LYS A 65 -11.22 13.81 50.43
CA LYS A 65 -10.16 12.87 50.79
C LYS A 65 -10.74 11.81 51.72
N SER A 66 -10.39 10.55 51.50
CA SER A 66 -10.26 9.55 52.56
C SER A 66 -9.09 8.62 52.23
N PRO A 67 -8.21 8.28 53.19
CA PRO A 67 -6.92 7.67 52.90
C PRO A 67 -7.01 6.14 53.02
N LEU A 68 -6.54 5.42 52.01
CA LEU A 68 -6.21 4.01 52.14
C LEU A 68 -4.74 3.78 51.74
N ARG A 69 -3.98 3.39 52.77
CA ARG A 69 -2.64 2.80 52.84
C ARG A 69 -1.97 2.40 51.51
N MET A 70 -0.83 3.04 51.23
CA MET A 70 0.20 2.59 50.28
C MET A 70 0.76 1.23 50.72
N SER A 71 0.62 0.20 49.86
CA SER A 71 1.63 -0.85 49.75
C SER A 71 2.62 -0.42 48.68
N THR A 72 3.89 -0.39 49.02
CA THR A 72 5.02 -0.09 48.13
C THR A 72 4.97 -0.98 46.88
N MET A 73 4.78 -0.36 45.71
CA MET A 73 5.12 -0.99 44.42
C MET A 73 6.64 -0.89 44.28
N GLU A 74 7.32 -2.03 44.30
CA GLU A 74 8.73 -2.12 43.92
C GLU A 74 8.88 -1.81 42.43
N ASN A 75 9.84 -0.91 42.12
CA ASN A 75 10.43 -0.57 40.82
C ASN A 75 9.78 -1.20 39.57
N VAL A 76 8.72 -0.56 39.07
CA VAL A 76 8.22 -0.80 37.70
C VAL A 76 8.89 0.18 36.72
N ASP A 77 9.37 1.32 37.20
CA ASP A 77 9.93 2.39 36.34
C ASP A 77 11.19 1.95 35.58
N GLY A 78 12.09 1.17 36.20
CA GLY A 78 13.33 0.72 35.55
C GLY A 78 13.15 -0.29 34.40
N VAL A 79 12.10 -1.11 34.44
CA VAL A 79 11.83 -2.10 33.38
C VAL A 79 11.19 -1.43 32.16
N VAL A 80 10.31 -0.46 32.40
CA VAL A 80 9.67 0.33 31.34
C VAL A 80 10.71 1.21 30.64
N ASP A 81 11.64 1.79 31.39
CA ASP A 81 12.72 2.61 30.83
C ASP A 81 13.70 1.79 29.96
N GLU A 82 14.07 0.57 30.38
CA GLU A 82 14.92 -0.32 29.56
C GLU A 82 14.21 -0.79 28.28
N GLU A 83 12.90 -1.06 28.33
CA GLU A 83 12.11 -1.42 27.15
C GLU A 83 11.95 -0.26 26.18
N VAL A 84 11.70 0.94 26.69
CA VAL A 84 11.58 2.17 25.91
C VAL A 84 12.93 2.55 25.29
N GLU A 85 14.04 2.41 26.02
CA GLU A 85 15.39 2.63 25.48
C GLU A 85 15.80 1.55 24.46
N ARG A 86 15.40 0.28 24.68
CA ARG A 86 15.57 -0.79 23.69
C ARG A 86 14.76 -0.55 22.41
N MET A 87 13.53 -0.02 22.54
CA MET A 87 12.73 0.43 21.40
C MET A 87 13.33 1.64 20.68
N LYS A 88 13.96 2.57 21.41
CA LYS A 88 14.73 3.69 20.81
C LYS A 88 15.98 3.22 20.09
N LYS A 89 16.58 2.09 20.52
CA LYS A 89 17.76 1.46 19.89
C LYS A 89 17.42 0.54 18.71
N SER A 90 16.15 0.19 18.54
CA SER A 90 15.63 -0.40 17.29
C SER A 90 15.71 0.65 16.18
N SER A 91 16.35 0.33 15.06
CA SER A 91 16.42 1.21 13.89
C SER A 91 15.01 1.65 13.50
N LYS A 92 14.72 2.96 13.54
CA LYS A 92 13.44 3.49 13.06
C LYS A 92 13.26 3.13 11.58
N PHE A 93 12.05 2.74 11.20
CA PHE A 93 11.70 2.51 9.80
C PHE A 93 11.74 3.82 9.03
N ASP A 94 12.55 3.90 7.97
CA ASP A 94 12.60 5.07 7.10
C ASP A 94 11.63 4.88 5.94
N PHE A 95 10.48 5.56 6.01
CA PHE A 95 9.45 5.50 4.97
C PHE A 95 9.91 6.05 3.62
N THR A 96 10.94 6.90 3.56
CA THR A 96 11.39 7.51 2.30
C THR A 96 12.41 6.63 1.55
N LYS A 97 12.96 5.61 2.22
CA LYS A 97 13.95 4.67 1.67
C LYS A 97 13.36 3.27 1.44
N GLN A 98 12.20 3.25 0.79
CA GLN A 98 11.41 2.05 0.53
C GLN A 98 10.86 2.05 -0.89
N TRP A 99 10.62 0.86 -1.42
CA TRP A 99 9.85 0.66 -2.65
C TRP A 99 8.36 0.62 -2.34
N TYR A 100 7.59 1.38 -3.11
CA TYR A 100 6.14 1.45 -3.03
C TYR A 100 5.50 0.97 -4.34
N PRO A 101 4.47 0.10 -4.29
CA PRO A 101 3.69 -0.24 -5.48
C PRO A 101 2.79 0.95 -5.80
N LEU A 102 3.17 1.74 -6.81
CA LEU A 102 2.51 3.00 -7.13
C LEU A 102 1.29 2.81 -8.02
N ALA A 103 1.41 1.95 -9.04
CA ALA A 103 0.35 1.73 -10.02
C ALA A 103 0.46 0.34 -10.67
N VAL A 104 -0.62 -0.03 -11.38
CA VAL A 104 -0.64 -1.19 -12.26
C VAL A 104 -0.54 -0.66 -13.70
N PRO A 105 0.58 -0.86 -14.42
CA PRO A 105 0.78 -0.40 -15.79
C PRO A 105 -0.36 -0.74 -16.77
N ALA A 106 -1.03 -1.87 -16.55
CA ALA A 106 -2.18 -2.29 -17.35
C ALA A 106 -3.43 -1.41 -17.18
N PHE A 107 -3.51 -0.62 -16.10
CA PHE A 107 -4.61 0.32 -15.84
C PHE A 107 -4.27 1.76 -16.22
N LEU A 108 -3.03 2.01 -16.65
CA LEU A 108 -2.54 3.33 -17.04
C LEU A 108 -2.81 3.59 -18.52
N ASP A 109 -2.99 4.86 -18.88
CA ASP A 109 -3.08 5.32 -20.27
C ASP A 109 -1.68 5.63 -20.76
N HIS A 110 -1.17 4.83 -21.70
CA HIS A 110 0.22 4.91 -22.17
C HIS A 110 0.50 6.17 -22.99
N LYS A 111 -0.53 6.94 -23.37
CA LYS A 111 -0.41 8.09 -24.27
C LYS A 111 -0.37 9.43 -23.55
N LYS A 112 -0.62 9.47 -22.25
CA LYS A 112 -0.69 10.73 -21.51
C LYS A 112 -0.07 10.58 -20.12
N PRO A 113 0.49 11.67 -19.58
CA PRO A 113 0.93 11.66 -18.20
C PRO A 113 -0.30 11.58 -17.26
N GLN A 114 -0.11 11.00 -16.07
CA GLN A 114 -1.19 10.76 -15.10
C GLN A 114 -0.74 11.17 -13.70
N ALA A 115 -1.57 11.99 -13.04
CA ALA A 115 -1.34 12.41 -11.67
C ALA A 115 -1.59 11.25 -10.69
N VAL A 116 -0.69 11.11 -9.72
CA VAL A 116 -0.77 10.18 -8.59
C VAL A 116 -0.21 10.83 -7.35
N GLN A 117 -0.44 10.26 -6.16
CA GLN A 117 0.16 10.78 -4.93
C GLN A 117 0.73 9.67 -4.06
N LEU A 118 1.95 9.90 -3.55
CA LEU A 118 2.64 8.99 -2.65
C LEU A 118 3.27 9.80 -1.51
N LEU A 119 3.11 9.35 -0.26
CA LEU A 119 3.69 10.03 0.91
C LEU A 119 3.35 11.54 0.96
N GLY A 120 2.13 11.90 0.55
CA GLY A 120 1.66 13.29 0.51
C GLY A 120 2.32 14.16 -0.56
N ARG A 121 3.05 13.55 -1.51
CA ARG A 121 3.67 14.24 -2.65
C ARG A 121 2.91 13.93 -3.92
N ASP A 122 2.59 14.98 -4.67
CA ASP A 122 1.98 14.85 -5.99
C ASP A 122 3.05 14.45 -6.99
N LEU A 123 2.83 13.34 -7.67
CA LEU A 123 3.73 12.74 -8.66
C LEU A 123 3.02 12.59 -9.99
N VAL A 124 3.81 12.56 -11.07
CA VAL A 124 3.32 12.24 -12.42
C VAL A 124 3.93 10.93 -12.89
N ILE A 125 3.09 10.00 -13.30
CA ILE A 125 3.50 8.81 -14.05
C ILE A 125 3.35 9.10 -15.54
N TRP A 126 4.37 8.78 -16.32
CA TRP A 126 4.31 8.89 -17.78
C TRP A 126 5.15 7.80 -18.43
N ARG A 127 4.81 7.45 -19.68
CA ARG A 127 5.52 6.41 -20.43
C ARG A 127 6.26 7.06 -21.58
N ASP A 128 7.57 6.84 -21.70
CA ASP A 128 8.31 7.38 -22.83
C ASP A 128 7.97 6.61 -24.13
N THR A 129 8.10 7.28 -25.27
CA THR A 129 7.75 6.73 -26.59
C THR A 129 8.90 6.00 -27.28
N VAL A 130 10.12 6.07 -26.74
CA VAL A 130 11.34 5.56 -27.38
C VAL A 130 11.68 4.15 -26.88
N GLU A 131 11.80 3.98 -25.57
CA GLU A 131 12.02 2.71 -24.87
C GLU A 131 10.72 2.10 -24.36
N GLY A 132 9.65 2.88 -24.24
CA GLY A 132 8.37 2.37 -23.75
C GLY A 132 8.37 2.07 -22.26
N LYS A 133 9.21 2.75 -21.47
CA LYS A 133 9.31 2.56 -20.02
C LYS A 133 8.51 3.62 -19.28
N TRP A 134 8.07 3.26 -18.07
CA TRP A 134 7.41 4.19 -17.17
C TRP A 134 8.42 4.97 -16.33
N HIS A 135 8.15 6.25 -16.17
CA HIS A 135 8.95 7.17 -15.37
C HIS A 135 8.03 7.92 -14.40
N VAL A 136 8.60 8.34 -13.27
CA VAL A 136 7.87 9.04 -12.21
C VAL A 136 8.62 10.30 -11.80
N PHE A 137 7.99 11.46 -11.95
CA PHE A 137 8.51 12.76 -11.49
C PHE A 137 7.62 13.36 -10.41
N ASP A 138 8.10 14.38 -9.71
CA ASP A 138 7.21 15.32 -9.01
C ASP A 138 6.23 15.91 -10.05
N ASP A 139 4.96 16.05 -9.68
CA ASP A 139 3.94 16.66 -10.54
C ASP A 139 4.02 18.19 -10.53
N ALA A 140 5.21 18.73 -10.73
CA ALA A 140 5.48 20.16 -10.66
C ALA A 140 6.59 20.55 -11.63
N CYS A 141 6.23 21.35 -12.64
CA CYS A 141 7.22 21.92 -13.56
C CYS A 141 8.14 22.90 -12.80
N PRO A 142 9.48 22.76 -12.87
CA PRO A 142 10.41 23.62 -12.14
C PRO A 142 10.32 25.11 -12.50
N HIS A 143 9.72 25.46 -13.64
CA HIS A 143 9.53 26.84 -14.06
C HIS A 143 8.51 27.60 -13.20
N ARG A 144 7.28 27.09 -13.07
CA ARG A 144 6.13 27.77 -12.43
C ARG A 144 5.20 26.82 -11.68
N LEU A 145 5.67 25.62 -11.36
CA LEU A 145 4.93 24.58 -10.62
C LEU A 145 3.63 24.13 -11.29
N ALA A 146 3.50 24.33 -12.61
CA ALA A 146 2.39 23.76 -13.35
C ALA A 146 2.45 22.23 -13.28
N PRO A 147 1.30 21.54 -13.08
CA PRO A 147 1.27 20.09 -13.05
C PRO A 147 1.76 19.52 -14.38
N LEU A 148 2.75 18.64 -14.32
CA LEU A 148 3.29 17.93 -15.48
C LEU A 148 2.33 16.84 -15.97
N SER A 149 1.42 16.38 -15.10
CA SER A 149 0.30 15.47 -15.41
C SER A 149 -0.71 16.05 -16.38
N GLU A 150 -0.79 17.37 -16.50
CA GLU A 150 -1.59 18.07 -17.52
C GLU A 150 -0.84 18.22 -18.85
N GLY A 151 0.41 17.71 -18.93
CA GLY A 151 1.30 17.77 -20.07
C GLY A 151 1.02 16.76 -21.18
N ARG A 152 2.05 16.49 -21.99
CA ARG A 152 2.00 15.57 -23.13
C ARG A 152 3.29 14.77 -23.20
N VAL A 153 3.21 13.54 -23.69
CA VAL A 153 4.40 12.78 -24.07
C VAL A 153 4.66 12.99 -25.56
N GLU A 154 5.86 13.41 -25.89
CA GLU A 154 6.27 13.70 -27.26
C GLU A 154 6.89 12.47 -27.94
N GLU A 155 6.96 12.49 -29.27
CA GLU A 155 7.45 11.36 -30.08
C GLU A 155 8.96 11.06 -29.88
N ASP A 156 9.73 12.02 -29.35
CA ASP A 156 11.15 11.85 -29.05
C ASP A 156 11.41 11.34 -27.62
N GLY A 157 10.37 10.87 -26.92
CA GLY A 157 10.49 10.29 -25.58
C GLY A 157 10.60 11.31 -24.46
N THR A 158 10.24 12.58 -24.69
CA THR A 158 10.26 13.63 -23.66
C THR A 158 8.87 13.96 -23.12
N LEU A 159 8.82 14.42 -21.87
CA LEU A 159 7.62 14.95 -21.23
C LEU A 159 7.55 16.48 -21.46
N LEU A 160 6.47 16.94 -22.07
CA LEU A 160 6.22 18.35 -22.36
C LEU A 160 5.23 18.95 -21.35
N CYS A 161 5.64 20.02 -20.68
CA CYS A 161 4.80 20.79 -19.79
C CYS A 161 3.74 21.60 -20.57
N ALA A 162 2.48 21.49 -20.17
CA ALA A 162 1.37 22.18 -20.84
C ALA A 162 1.38 23.72 -20.71
N TYR A 163 2.17 24.29 -19.79
CA TYR A 163 2.15 25.73 -19.56
C TYR A 163 3.02 26.49 -20.56
N HIS A 164 4.33 26.22 -20.57
CA HIS A 164 5.30 26.96 -21.41
C HIS A 164 6.14 26.03 -22.29
N ALA A 165 5.65 24.80 -22.53
CA ALA A 165 6.28 23.81 -23.39
C ALA A 165 7.74 23.47 -23.03
N TRP A 166 8.12 23.57 -21.76
CA TRP A 166 9.38 23.01 -21.28
C TRP A 166 9.35 21.49 -21.45
N ARG A 167 10.45 20.94 -21.95
CA ARG A 167 10.60 19.50 -22.22
C ARG A 167 11.60 18.89 -21.25
N PHE A 168 11.31 17.67 -20.80
CA PHE A 168 12.15 16.91 -19.88
C PHE A 168 12.41 15.51 -20.42
N ASP A 169 13.66 15.05 -20.39
CA ASP A 169 13.99 13.65 -20.69
C ASP A 169 13.62 12.72 -19.52
N THR A 170 13.84 11.42 -19.70
CA THR A 170 13.54 10.37 -18.72
C THR A 170 14.29 10.51 -17.39
N SER A 171 15.41 11.24 -17.36
CA SER A 171 16.15 11.54 -16.13
C SER A 171 15.60 12.75 -15.36
N GLY A 172 14.69 13.51 -15.98
CA GLY A 172 14.18 14.78 -15.50
C GLY A 172 14.98 15.99 -16.01
N LYS A 173 16.04 15.79 -16.80
CA LYS A 173 16.83 16.90 -17.34
C LYS A 173 16.00 17.68 -18.35
N CYS A 174 16.01 19.01 -18.23
CA CYS A 174 15.36 19.86 -19.22
C CYS A 174 16.10 19.78 -20.56
N THR A 175 15.37 19.54 -21.64
CA THR A 175 15.92 19.40 -22.99
C THR A 175 15.54 20.55 -23.92
N SER A 176 14.47 21.28 -23.61
CA SER A 176 14.08 22.46 -24.39
C SER A 176 13.28 23.48 -23.56
N MET A 177 13.53 24.75 -23.83
CA MET A 177 12.82 25.93 -23.32
C MET A 177 12.50 26.86 -24.50
N PRO A 178 11.33 26.71 -25.15
CA PRO A 178 11.03 27.41 -26.40
C PRO A 178 11.07 28.94 -26.35
N HIS A 179 10.95 29.51 -25.14
CA HIS A 179 10.96 30.95 -24.90
C HIS A 179 12.31 31.47 -24.36
N ALA A 180 13.36 30.63 -24.32
CA ALA A 180 14.70 31.08 -23.96
C ALA A 180 15.24 32.06 -25.00
N MET A 181 16.06 33.02 -24.55
CA MET A 181 16.73 33.94 -25.46
C MET A 181 17.69 33.18 -26.38
N ALA A 182 17.84 33.67 -27.61
CA ALA A 182 18.77 33.08 -28.57
C ALA A 182 20.17 32.96 -27.96
N GLY A 183 20.74 31.75 -28.01
CA GLY A 183 22.06 31.44 -27.46
C GLY A 183 22.11 31.12 -25.96
N THR A 184 20.99 31.17 -25.22
CA THR A 184 20.98 30.89 -23.77
C THR A 184 20.34 29.55 -23.39
N GLU A 185 19.53 28.95 -24.27
CA GLU A 185 18.78 27.71 -23.99
C GLU A 185 19.70 26.60 -23.47
N GLN A 186 20.78 26.29 -24.20
CA GLN A 186 21.72 25.22 -23.82
C GLN A 186 22.33 25.42 -22.43
N GLN A 187 22.60 26.68 -22.06
CA GLN A 187 23.09 27.00 -20.73
C GLN A 187 21.99 26.76 -19.68
N LEU A 188 20.77 27.27 -19.92
CA LEU A 188 19.64 27.17 -18.99
C LEU A 188 19.22 25.71 -18.76
N THR A 189 19.09 24.92 -19.83
CA THR A 189 18.73 23.50 -19.79
C THR A 189 19.77 22.63 -19.07
N SER A 190 21.00 23.13 -18.92
CA SER A 190 22.08 22.44 -18.20
C SER A 190 22.14 22.77 -16.71
N THR A 191 21.24 23.62 -16.20
CA THR A 191 21.23 24.02 -14.79
C THR A 191 20.36 23.11 -13.93
N PRO A 192 20.80 22.69 -12.72
CA PRO A 192 19.99 21.85 -11.83
C PRO A 192 18.59 22.39 -11.49
N PRO A 193 18.38 23.71 -11.26
CA PRO A 193 17.05 24.26 -11.01
C PRO A 193 16.07 24.14 -12.17
N SER A 194 16.56 23.82 -13.37
CA SER A 194 15.71 23.63 -14.55
C SER A 194 15.26 22.19 -14.71
N CYS A 195 15.81 21.24 -13.95
CA CYS A 195 15.44 19.83 -14.05
C CYS A 195 14.13 19.55 -13.29
N ALA A 196 13.28 18.71 -13.86
CA ALA A 196 12.22 18.05 -13.13
C ALA A 196 12.82 17.09 -12.09
N ILE A 197 12.14 16.96 -10.96
CA ILE A 197 12.57 16.07 -9.89
C ILE A 197 12.09 14.66 -10.22
N SER A 198 13.02 13.75 -10.51
CA SER A 198 12.72 12.36 -10.89
C SER A 198 12.86 11.39 -9.73
N TYR A 199 12.15 10.25 -9.81
CA TYR A 199 12.17 9.18 -8.82
C TYR A 199 12.66 7.87 -9.45
N PRO A 200 13.52 7.11 -8.75
CA PRO A 200 13.82 5.74 -9.15
C PRO A 200 12.52 4.95 -9.26
N SER A 201 12.31 4.32 -10.41
CA SER A 201 11.10 3.55 -10.70
C SER A 201 11.44 2.31 -11.53
N GLN A 202 10.67 1.24 -11.34
CA GLN A 202 10.85 -0.01 -12.07
C GLN A 202 9.54 -0.80 -12.17
N GLU A 203 9.39 -1.55 -13.26
CA GLU A 203 8.31 -2.51 -13.40
C GLU A 203 8.74 -3.87 -12.85
N ARG A 204 7.97 -4.43 -11.91
CA ARG A 204 8.19 -5.79 -11.42
C ARG A 204 6.89 -6.44 -10.99
N GLN A 205 6.70 -7.69 -11.40
CA GLN A 205 5.49 -8.47 -11.17
C GLN A 205 4.19 -7.75 -11.59
N GLY A 206 4.22 -7.05 -12.74
CA GLY A 206 3.05 -6.35 -13.28
C GLY A 206 2.66 -5.07 -12.52
N LEU A 207 3.54 -4.57 -11.66
CA LEU A 207 3.39 -3.33 -10.90
C LEU A 207 4.48 -2.32 -11.27
N LEU A 208 4.14 -1.04 -11.27
CA LEU A 208 5.09 0.06 -11.30
C LEU A 208 5.47 0.38 -9.85
N TRP A 209 6.72 0.10 -9.51
CA TRP A 209 7.32 0.42 -8.24
C TRP A 209 8.03 1.77 -8.32
N VAL A 210 7.93 2.56 -7.25
CA VAL A 210 8.65 3.83 -7.10
C VAL A 210 9.36 3.87 -5.76
N TRP A 211 10.55 4.45 -5.72
CA TRP A 211 11.28 4.69 -4.49
C TRP A 211 10.68 5.88 -3.74
N GLY A 212 10.61 5.81 -2.40
CA GLY A 212 9.95 6.82 -1.57
C GLY A 212 10.64 8.20 -1.51
N SER A 213 11.79 8.36 -2.16
CA SER A 213 12.54 9.61 -2.22
C SER A 213 13.02 9.89 -3.65
N PRO A 214 13.10 11.18 -4.02
CA PRO A 214 13.52 11.57 -5.37
C PRO A 214 15.02 11.31 -5.56
N GLY A 215 15.38 10.96 -6.79
CA GLY A 215 16.74 10.69 -7.19
C GLY A 215 16.84 10.39 -8.68
N ALA A 216 17.43 11.33 -9.43
CA ALA A 216 17.84 11.07 -10.81
C ALA A 216 18.89 9.95 -10.87
N PRO A 217 19.09 9.30 -12.04
CA PRO A 217 20.12 8.29 -12.22
C PRO A 217 21.50 8.77 -11.74
N GLY A 218 22.15 7.95 -10.91
CA GLY A 218 23.46 8.24 -10.33
C GLY A 218 23.45 9.04 -9.02
N SER A 219 22.28 9.47 -8.52
CA SER A 219 22.14 10.07 -7.19
C SER A 219 22.21 9.02 -6.07
N ASP A 220 22.46 9.47 -4.83
CA ASP A 220 22.48 8.58 -3.65
C ASP A 220 21.15 7.81 -3.49
N ALA A 221 20.01 8.46 -3.71
CA ALA A 221 18.71 7.80 -3.64
C ALA A 221 18.53 6.72 -4.73
N ALA A 222 19.07 6.94 -5.94
CA ALA A 222 19.06 5.93 -6.99
C ALA A 222 19.98 4.75 -6.66
N LEU A 223 21.13 4.99 -6.03
CA LEU A 223 22.03 3.95 -5.56
C LEU A 223 21.41 3.14 -4.42
N GLU A 224 20.79 3.81 -3.45
CA GLU A 224 20.05 3.15 -2.36
C GLU A 224 18.90 2.29 -2.89
N ALA A 225 18.13 2.82 -3.84
CA ALA A 225 17.04 2.09 -4.50
C ALA A 225 17.54 0.84 -5.23
N ALA A 226 18.71 0.91 -5.88
CA ALA A 226 19.32 -0.22 -6.56
C ALA A 226 19.86 -1.31 -5.60
N LEU A 227 20.15 -0.96 -4.35
CA LEU A 227 20.63 -1.90 -3.33
C LEU A 227 19.50 -2.64 -2.59
N LYS A 228 18.25 -2.23 -2.79
CA LYS A 228 17.07 -2.81 -2.12
C LYS A 228 16.09 -3.34 -3.15
N GLU A 229 15.59 -4.54 -2.93
CA GLU A 229 14.54 -5.11 -3.77
C GLU A 229 13.14 -4.66 -3.31
N PRO A 230 12.19 -4.45 -4.24
CA PRO A 230 10.79 -4.29 -3.88
C PRO A 230 10.25 -5.51 -3.13
N SER A 231 9.20 -5.31 -2.34
CA SER A 231 8.53 -6.38 -1.59
C SER A 231 7.65 -7.23 -2.53
N VAL A 232 8.31 -7.98 -3.43
CA VAL A 232 7.70 -8.88 -4.42
C VAL A 232 7.12 -10.14 -3.77
N ILE A 233 6.35 -10.93 -4.50
CA ILE A 233 5.85 -12.25 -4.07
C ILE A 233 6.81 -13.32 -4.62
N PRO A 234 7.70 -13.92 -3.80
CA PRO A 234 8.71 -14.86 -4.29
C PRO A 234 8.10 -16.06 -5.02
N GLU A 235 6.93 -16.53 -4.60
CA GLU A 235 6.25 -17.69 -5.16
C GLU A 235 5.83 -17.48 -6.64
N LEU A 236 5.72 -16.24 -7.11
CA LEU A 236 5.45 -15.93 -8.52
C LEU A 236 6.69 -16.05 -9.41
N ASP A 237 7.88 -15.90 -8.83
CA ASP A 237 9.16 -15.94 -9.55
C ASP A 237 9.85 -17.32 -9.42
N ASP A 238 9.31 -18.24 -8.63
CA ASP A 238 9.87 -19.58 -8.39
C ASP A 238 9.54 -20.56 -9.53
N PRO A 239 10.55 -21.01 -10.32
CA PRO A 239 10.34 -21.96 -11.41
C PRO A 239 9.77 -23.30 -10.94
N ALA A 240 10.02 -23.71 -9.69
CA ALA A 240 9.49 -24.95 -9.15
C ALA A 240 7.96 -24.90 -8.92
N LEU A 241 7.39 -23.69 -8.91
CA LEU A 241 5.97 -23.43 -8.74
C LEU A 241 5.25 -23.04 -10.04
N GLU A 242 5.94 -23.13 -11.18
CA GLU A 242 5.38 -22.83 -12.49
C GLU A 242 4.11 -23.65 -12.75
N GLY A 243 3.05 -22.98 -13.20
CA GLY A 243 1.73 -23.57 -13.44
C GLY A 243 0.93 -23.91 -12.17
N ARG A 244 1.55 -23.85 -10.98
CA ARG A 244 0.92 -24.12 -9.67
C ARG A 244 0.58 -22.84 -8.90
N VAL A 245 1.30 -21.75 -9.18
CA VAL A 245 1.00 -20.41 -8.68
C VAL A 245 0.54 -19.55 -9.86
N ARG A 246 -0.52 -18.76 -9.64
CA ARG A 246 -1.02 -17.81 -10.62
C ARG A 246 -1.32 -16.49 -9.94
N ALA A 247 -0.81 -15.40 -10.50
CA ALA A 247 -1.32 -14.08 -10.17
C ALA A 247 -2.75 -13.97 -10.73
N TYR A 248 -3.68 -13.58 -9.87
CA TYR A 248 -5.02 -13.18 -10.30
C TYR A 248 -5.01 -11.74 -10.82
N HIS A 249 -6.19 -11.19 -11.10
CA HIS A 249 -6.38 -9.81 -11.53
C HIS A 249 -6.01 -8.81 -10.43
N TRP A 250 -5.39 -7.70 -10.83
CA TRP A 250 -5.13 -6.55 -9.97
C TRP A 250 -6.41 -5.81 -9.61
N ASN A 251 -6.46 -5.26 -8.40
CA ASN A 251 -7.53 -4.36 -7.95
C ASN A 251 -6.91 -3.15 -7.23
N ILE A 252 -7.26 -1.94 -7.64
CA ILE A 252 -6.86 -0.69 -6.97
C ILE A 252 -8.10 -0.02 -6.41
N ARG A 253 -8.01 0.48 -5.17
CA ARG A 253 -9.05 1.31 -4.57
C ARG A 253 -8.44 2.41 -3.73
N ASP A 254 -8.86 3.63 -4.01
CA ASP A 254 -8.58 4.77 -3.13
C ASP A 254 -9.62 4.80 -2.02
N MET A 255 -9.15 4.63 -0.79
CA MET A 255 -10.00 4.63 0.40
C MET A 255 -9.92 5.99 1.10
N PRO A 256 -11.05 6.52 1.64
CA PRO A 256 -11.09 7.85 2.26
C PRO A 256 -10.54 7.86 3.69
N TYR A 257 -9.48 7.10 3.97
CA TYR A 257 -8.83 6.98 5.28
C TYR A 257 -7.37 6.53 5.14
N GLY A 258 -6.62 6.63 6.23
CA GLY A 258 -5.19 6.32 6.25
C GLY A 258 -4.87 4.84 6.01
N TRP A 259 -3.68 4.58 5.46
CA TRP A 259 -3.17 3.24 5.16
C TRP A 259 -3.02 2.37 6.42
N ASP A 260 -2.74 3.00 7.55
CA ASP A 260 -2.64 2.42 8.89
C ASP A 260 -3.97 1.76 9.28
N TYR A 261 -5.09 2.46 9.15
CA TYR A 261 -6.42 1.90 9.43
C TYR A 261 -6.76 0.72 8.51
N PHE A 262 -6.38 0.81 7.23
CA PHE A 262 -6.59 -0.31 6.31
C PHE A 262 -5.77 -1.53 6.73
N ASN A 263 -4.50 -1.34 7.05
CA ASN A 263 -3.63 -2.44 7.48
C ASN A 263 -4.07 -3.04 8.82
N GLU A 264 -4.47 -2.22 9.79
CA GLU A 264 -5.05 -2.72 11.05
C GLU A 264 -6.29 -3.57 10.79
N ASN A 265 -7.18 -3.13 9.87
CA ASN A 265 -8.35 -3.90 9.50
C ASN A 265 -7.99 -5.23 8.83
N VAL A 266 -7.10 -5.21 7.83
CA VAL A 266 -6.67 -6.43 7.11
C VAL A 266 -5.98 -7.40 8.05
N LEU A 267 -5.22 -6.88 9.02
CA LEU A 267 -4.43 -7.67 9.97
C LEU A 267 -5.23 -8.18 11.18
N ASP A 268 -6.48 -7.72 11.38
CA ASP A 268 -7.33 -8.15 12.48
C ASP A 268 -8.21 -9.36 12.10
N PRO A 269 -7.87 -10.59 12.48
CA PRO A 269 -8.73 -11.75 12.21
C PRO A 269 -10.10 -11.70 12.91
N ALA A 270 -10.28 -10.92 13.98
CA ALA A 270 -11.54 -10.88 14.72
C ALA A 270 -12.67 -10.25 13.89
N HIS A 271 -12.35 -9.34 12.97
CA HIS A 271 -13.37 -8.71 12.12
C HIS A 271 -13.98 -9.68 11.10
N VAL A 272 -13.29 -10.79 10.77
CA VAL A 272 -13.64 -11.65 9.62
C VAL A 272 -15.07 -12.17 9.72
N ALA A 273 -15.45 -12.79 10.85
CA ALA A 273 -16.80 -13.33 11.02
C ALA A 273 -17.89 -12.24 11.09
N VAL A 274 -17.52 -11.05 11.57
CA VAL A 274 -18.46 -9.94 11.83
C VAL A 274 -18.75 -9.15 10.56
N SER A 275 -17.71 -8.62 9.92
CA SER A 275 -17.83 -7.73 8.75
C SER A 275 -18.16 -8.50 7.47
N HIS A 276 -17.75 -9.77 7.37
CA HIS A 276 -18.04 -10.63 6.20
C HIS A 276 -19.20 -11.60 6.48
N HIS A 277 -20.19 -11.15 7.25
CA HIS A 277 -21.37 -11.93 7.62
C HIS A 277 -22.13 -12.42 6.38
N GLY A 278 -22.42 -13.72 6.32
CA GLY A 278 -23.12 -14.36 5.20
C GLY A 278 -22.22 -14.66 3.99
N LEU A 279 -20.94 -14.26 4.03
CA LEU A 279 -19.95 -14.58 3.01
C LEU A 279 -18.92 -15.58 3.55
N VAL A 280 -18.21 -15.20 4.61
CA VAL A 280 -17.12 -16.01 5.21
C VAL A 280 -17.55 -16.63 6.54
N GLY A 281 -18.47 -15.99 7.26
CA GLY A 281 -18.92 -16.47 8.56
C GLY A 281 -20.18 -15.79 9.08
N SER A 282 -20.40 -15.95 10.39
CA SER A 282 -21.56 -15.41 11.09
C SER A 282 -21.11 -14.45 12.18
N ARG A 283 -21.69 -13.24 12.22
CA ARG A 283 -21.41 -12.24 13.26
C ARG A 283 -21.91 -12.65 14.65
N TYR A 284 -22.73 -13.69 14.71
CA TYR A 284 -23.28 -14.24 15.95
C TYR A 284 -22.46 -15.43 16.47
N ASP A 285 -21.54 -15.95 15.67
CA ASP A 285 -20.72 -17.13 16.00
C ASP A 285 -19.28 -16.73 16.30
N GLY A 286 -19.11 -15.63 17.05
CA GLY A 286 -17.79 -15.16 17.48
C GLY A 286 -17.03 -16.26 18.23
N GLN A 287 -15.74 -16.40 17.91
CA GLN A 287 -14.84 -17.34 18.58
C GLN A 287 -13.66 -16.56 19.16
N PRO A 288 -13.09 -17.00 20.30
CA PRO A 288 -11.82 -16.46 20.76
C PRO A 288 -10.75 -16.58 19.67
N VAL A 289 -9.96 -15.52 19.50
CA VAL A 289 -8.82 -15.51 18.58
C VAL A 289 -7.56 -15.30 19.41
N SER A 290 -6.56 -16.16 19.20
CA SER A 290 -5.23 -16.01 19.78
C SER A 290 -4.16 -16.14 18.69
N TYR A 291 -2.94 -15.73 18.99
CA TYR A 291 -1.85 -15.71 18.02
C TYR A 291 -0.54 -16.16 18.66
N ASP A 292 0.27 -16.88 17.87
CA ASP A 292 1.67 -17.10 18.17
C ASP A 292 2.52 -16.28 17.20
N GLN A 293 3.52 -15.58 17.72
CA GLN A 293 4.48 -14.90 16.85
C GLN A 293 5.39 -15.93 16.17
N SER A 294 5.25 -16.09 14.85
CA SER A 294 6.12 -16.98 14.06
C SER A 294 7.40 -16.31 13.60
N ARG A 295 7.41 -14.97 13.51
CA ARG A 295 8.60 -14.16 13.23
C ARG A 295 8.64 -12.92 14.12
N ALA A 296 9.80 -12.68 14.72
CA ALA A 296 10.05 -11.52 15.56
C ALA A 296 9.79 -10.21 14.79
N LEU A 297 9.24 -9.22 15.49
CA LEU A 297 8.95 -7.90 14.95
C LEU A 297 10.26 -7.17 14.72
N THR A 298 10.48 -6.70 13.49
CA THR A 298 11.56 -5.78 13.16
C THR A 298 11.03 -4.60 12.36
N ALA A 299 11.72 -3.46 12.41
CA ALA A 299 11.29 -2.27 11.69
C ALA A 299 11.25 -2.49 10.17
N GLU A 300 12.28 -3.11 9.59
CA GLU A 300 12.37 -3.35 8.14
C GLU A 300 11.65 -4.63 7.70
N GLY A 301 11.65 -5.67 8.54
CA GLY A 301 11.07 -6.96 8.18
C GLY A 301 9.59 -7.10 8.55
N GLY A 302 9.04 -6.21 9.39
CA GLY A 302 7.69 -6.37 9.94
C GLY A 302 7.58 -7.58 10.85
N PHE A 303 6.46 -8.30 10.78
CA PHE A 303 6.15 -9.42 11.68
C PHE A 303 5.33 -10.50 10.99
N ALA A 304 5.28 -11.69 11.60
CA ALA A 304 4.38 -12.76 11.19
C ALA A 304 3.73 -13.44 12.41
N LEU A 305 2.44 -13.73 12.29
CA LEU A 305 1.58 -14.30 13.32
C LEU A 305 0.90 -15.56 12.79
N LYS A 306 0.96 -16.65 13.54
CA LYS A 306 0.10 -17.82 13.34
C LYS A 306 -1.19 -17.60 14.12
N ILE A 307 -2.31 -17.62 13.40
CA ILE A 307 -3.62 -17.29 13.96
C ILE A 307 -4.31 -18.58 14.40
N LYS A 308 -4.89 -18.54 15.61
CA LYS A 308 -5.62 -19.64 16.23
C LYS A 308 -7.05 -19.21 16.49
N PHE A 309 -8.01 -20.00 16.03
CA PHE A 309 -9.44 -19.69 16.17
C PHE A 309 -10.15 -20.74 17.03
N GLY A 310 -10.91 -20.30 18.03
CA GLY A 310 -11.79 -21.16 18.82
C GLY A 310 -11.23 -21.61 20.17
N SER A 311 -11.87 -22.64 20.73
CA SER A 311 -11.44 -23.28 21.97
C SER A 311 -10.11 -24.02 21.81
N GLU A 312 -9.45 -24.37 22.92
CA GLU A 312 -8.22 -25.17 22.91
C GLU A 312 -8.37 -26.48 22.14
N GLU A 313 -9.54 -27.12 22.23
CA GLU A 313 -9.86 -28.34 21.47
C GLU A 313 -9.85 -28.11 19.95
N LYS A 314 -10.49 -27.03 19.48
CA LYS A 314 -10.48 -26.65 18.05
C LYS A 314 -9.09 -26.31 17.57
N ILE A 315 -8.31 -25.60 18.39
CA ILE A 315 -6.91 -25.27 18.09
C ILE A 315 -6.08 -26.56 17.96
N ALA A 316 -6.23 -27.50 18.88
CA ALA A 316 -5.54 -28.79 18.82
C ALA A 316 -5.94 -29.60 17.57
N GLU A 317 -7.20 -29.53 17.14
CA GLU A 317 -7.66 -30.14 15.89
C GLU A 317 -7.04 -29.48 14.65
N GLN A 318 -7.05 -28.15 14.58
CA GLN A 318 -6.42 -27.38 13.50
C GLN A 318 -4.92 -27.71 13.37
N GLN A 319 -4.22 -27.90 14.49
CA GLN A 319 -2.82 -28.35 14.51
C GLN A 319 -2.64 -29.78 13.95
N LYS A 320 -3.57 -30.69 14.26
CA LYS A 320 -3.54 -32.06 13.72
C LYS A 320 -3.73 -32.07 12.20
N THR A 321 -4.73 -31.34 11.69
CA THR A 321 -5.03 -31.22 10.25
C THR A 321 -4.00 -30.36 9.50
N GLY A 322 -3.19 -29.58 10.23
CA GLY A 322 -2.20 -28.68 9.67
C GLY A 322 -2.78 -27.37 9.12
N LEU A 323 -4.08 -27.11 9.37
CA LEU A 323 -4.74 -25.86 9.01
C LEU A 323 -4.33 -24.75 9.99
N MET A 324 -3.14 -24.20 9.80
CA MET A 324 -2.64 -23.07 10.59
C MET A 324 -2.49 -21.84 9.69
N PRO A 325 -3.48 -20.93 9.68
CA PRO A 325 -3.37 -19.65 8.99
C PRO A 325 -2.19 -18.87 9.57
N GLU A 326 -1.34 -18.38 8.68
CA GLU A 326 -0.28 -17.43 9.02
C GLU A 326 -0.54 -16.13 8.29
N MET A 327 -0.40 -15.03 9.02
CA MET A 327 -0.49 -13.70 8.48
C MET A 327 0.85 -12.99 8.68
N GLU A 328 1.36 -12.42 7.61
CA GLU A 328 2.64 -11.73 7.57
C GLU A 328 2.44 -10.30 7.08
N PHE A 329 3.02 -9.35 7.79
CA PHE A 329 3.16 -7.98 7.34
C PHE A 329 4.63 -7.68 7.07
N VAL A 330 4.93 -7.16 5.88
CA VAL A 330 6.23 -6.62 5.50
C VAL A 330 6.05 -5.16 5.08
N PRO A 331 6.64 -4.21 5.83
CA PRO A 331 6.60 -2.80 5.51
C PRO A 331 7.14 -2.49 4.10
N PRO A 332 6.66 -1.40 3.46
CA PRO A 332 5.59 -0.53 3.96
C PRO A 332 4.16 -1.06 3.68
N ALA A 333 3.99 -2.02 2.78
CA ALA A 333 2.67 -2.24 2.15
C ALA A 333 2.28 -3.70 1.84
N ARG A 334 3.09 -4.71 2.20
CA ARG A 334 2.78 -6.11 1.86
C ARG A 334 2.15 -6.82 3.04
N VAL A 335 0.91 -7.29 2.85
CA VAL A 335 0.26 -8.25 3.75
C VAL A 335 0.08 -9.57 3.02
N THR A 336 0.51 -10.67 3.63
CA THR A 336 0.37 -12.02 3.10
C THR A 336 -0.46 -12.85 4.08
N GLN A 337 -1.48 -13.55 3.58
CA GLN A 337 -2.19 -14.59 4.34
C GLN A 337 -1.91 -15.95 3.70
N ARG A 338 -1.26 -16.85 4.45
CA ARG A 338 -0.96 -18.22 4.02
C ARG A 338 -1.84 -19.21 4.79
N ASN A 339 -2.56 -20.05 4.07
CA ASN A 339 -3.26 -21.20 4.64
C ASN A 339 -2.56 -22.47 4.16
N THR A 340 -1.98 -23.23 5.09
CA THR A 340 -1.35 -24.51 4.79
C THR A 340 -2.30 -25.67 5.10
N PHE A 341 -2.26 -26.73 4.28
CA PHE A 341 -3.06 -27.94 4.46
C PHE A 341 -2.14 -29.15 4.34
N LYS A 342 -2.19 -30.09 5.30
CA LYS A 342 -1.43 -31.35 5.16
C LYS A 342 -1.99 -32.16 3.99
N GLY A 343 -1.14 -32.51 3.03
CA GLY A 343 -1.49 -33.36 1.88
C GLY A 343 -1.98 -32.64 0.62
N GLY A 344 -1.99 -31.30 0.61
CA GLY A 344 -2.63 -30.51 -0.45
C GLY A 344 -4.14 -30.46 -0.21
N GLY A 345 -4.67 -29.28 0.10
CA GLY A 345 -6.09 -29.14 0.41
C GLY A 345 -6.96 -29.51 -0.80
N PRO A 346 -8.24 -29.89 -0.59
CA PRO A 346 -9.21 -29.80 -1.68
C PRO A 346 -9.20 -28.35 -2.15
N GLY A 347 -8.90 -28.11 -3.43
CA GLY A 347 -8.84 -26.76 -3.96
C GLY A 347 -10.06 -25.98 -3.51
N LEU A 348 -9.85 -24.88 -2.77
CA LEU A 348 -10.95 -24.03 -2.32
C LEU A 348 -11.77 -23.66 -3.56
N PRO A 349 -13.07 -23.98 -3.63
CA PRO A 349 -13.90 -23.51 -4.73
C PRO A 349 -13.89 -21.99 -4.67
N HIS A 350 -13.32 -21.38 -5.73
CA HIS A 350 -13.41 -19.96 -6.10
C HIS A 350 -13.99 -19.03 -5.02
N LEU A 351 -13.17 -18.64 -4.04
CA LEU A 351 -13.43 -17.42 -3.28
C LEU A 351 -12.74 -16.28 -4.03
N SER A 352 -13.44 -15.76 -5.04
CA SER A 352 -13.13 -14.46 -5.63
C SER A 352 -13.68 -13.38 -4.70
N SER A 353 -12.82 -12.61 -4.05
CA SER A 353 -13.14 -11.33 -3.42
C SER A 353 -12.26 -10.24 -3.99
#